data_AF-A0A5E4K1C0-F1
#
_entry.id   AF-A0A5E4K1C0-F1
#
_cell.length_a   1.000
_cell.length_b   1.000
_cell.length_c   1.000
_cell.angle_alpha   90.00
_cell.angle_beta   90.00
_cell.angle_gamma   90.00
#
_symmetry.space_group_name_H-M   'P 1'
#
loop_
_entity.id
_entity.type
_entity.pdbx_description
1 polymer ?
#
loop_
_entity_poly.entity_id
_entity_poly.type
_entity_poly.pdbx_seq_one_letter_code
_entity_poly.pdbx_strand_id
1 'polypeptide(L)'
;MLLVSVIIFLRYRGRSSIAPLIVCFSEIIIILGIASLIKWDLDLASIAGILAAIGTGVDDQIVILDEARHKEDSANIKQKIKRAFVIIMGAYFVGLVSLLPLLWAGAGLLKGFAVTTIIGISVGVFITRPAFADIIKIIEK
;
A
#
# COMPACT_ATOMS: atom_id res chain seq x y z
N MET A 1 12.23 5.67 -0.18
CA MET A 1 11.46 6.40 -1.22
C MET A 1 12.26 6.65 -2.47
N LEU A 2 13.37 7.41 -2.44
CA LEU A 2 14.20 7.67 -3.64
C LEU A 2 14.59 6.39 -4.42
N LEU A 3 14.95 5.32 -3.72
CA LEU A 3 15.32 4.05 -4.34
C LEU A 3 14.13 3.37 -5.05
N VAL A 4 12.94 3.41 -4.44
CA VAL A 4 11.68 2.95 -5.05
C VAL A 4 11.33 3.80 -6.28
N SER A 5 11.48 5.13 -6.18
CA SER A 5 11.27 6.05 -7.30
C SER A 5 12.17 5.76 -8.49
N VAL A 6 13.45 5.47 -8.24
CA VAL A 6 14.42 5.11 -9.27
C VAL A 6 14.07 3.78 -9.92
N ILE A 7 13.68 2.76 -9.14
CA ILE A 7 13.29 1.45 -9.67
C ILE A 7 12.02 1.55 -10.52
N ILE A 8 10.99 2.27 -10.07
CA ILE A 8 9.75 2.47 -10.83
C ILE A 8 10.04 3.19 -12.14
N PHE A 9 10.85 4.26 -12.09
CA PHE A 9 11.25 5.01 -13.28
C PHE A 9 12.01 4.16 -14.30
N LEU A 10 12.91 3.28 -13.83
CA LEU A 10 13.67 2.37 -14.69
C LEU A 10 12.81 1.23 -15.26
N ARG A 11 11.86 0.69 -14.48
CA ARG A 11 10.98 -0.43 -14.86
C ARG A 11 9.84 0.00 -15.78
N TYR A 12 9.20 1.14 -15.48
CA TYR A 12 8.04 1.66 -16.21
C TYR A 12 8.44 2.91 -17.01
N ARG A 13 9.14 2.70 -18.14
CA ARG A 13 9.67 3.76 -19.01
C ARG A 13 8.57 4.50 -19.83
N GLY A 14 7.56 5.09 -19.16
CA GLY A 14 6.43 5.79 -19.78
C GLY A 14 5.59 6.66 -18.84
N ARG A 15 4.63 7.43 -19.38
CA ARG A 15 3.83 8.48 -18.69
C ARG A 15 3.10 8.03 -17.40
N SER A 16 2.83 6.72 -17.21
CA SER A 16 2.23 6.17 -15.98
C SER A 16 3.21 5.95 -14.82
N SER A 17 4.51 6.17 -14.99
CA SER A 17 5.50 6.04 -13.90
C SER A 17 5.28 7.02 -12.74
N ILE A 18 4.63 8.16 -13.01
CA ILE A 18 4.45 9.24 -12.05
C ILE A 18 3.26 8.97 -11.11
N ALA A 19 2.28 8.16 -11.54
CA ALA A 19 1.07 7.90 -10.75
C ALA A 19 1.35 7.17 -9.42
N PRO A 20 2.15 6.08 -9.37
CA PRO A 20 2.52 5.43 -8.11
C PRO A 20 3.29 6.37 -7.17
N LEU A 21 4.15 7.21 -7.73
CA LEU A 21 4.97 8.16 -6.98
C LEU A 21 4.11 9.18 -6.23
N ILE A 22 3.11 9.77 -6.91
CA ILE A 22 2.20 10.74 -6.29
C ILE A 22 1.34 10.08 -5.22
N VAL A 23 0.83 8.86 -5.48
CA VAL A 23 -0.06 8.17 -4.54
C VAL A 23 0.70 7.69 -3.31
N CYS A 24 1.91 7.16 -3.45
CA CYS A 24 2.79 6.87 -2.31
C CYS A 24 3.06 8.10 -1.45
N PHE A 25 3.29 9.26 -2.07
CA PHE A 25 3.51 10.50 -1.33
C PHE A 25 2.27 10.95 -0.57
N SER A 26 1.08 10.81 -1.17
CA SER A 26 -0.20 11.10 -0.50
C SER A 26 -0.49 10.14 0.66
N GLU A 27 -0.10 8.87 0.52
CA GLU A 27 -0.28 7.85 1.56
C GLU A 27 0.55 8.15 2.81
N ILE A 28 1.79 8.60 2.62
CA ILE A 28 2.67 9.05 3.71
C ILE A 28 2.03 10.23 4.46
N ILE A 29 1.51 11.21 3.74
CA ILE A 29 0.86 12.39 4.34
C ILE A 29 -0.37 11.98 5.14
N ILE A 30 -1.20 11.05 4.63
CA ILE A 30 -2.39 10.57 5.32
C ILE A 30 -2.02 9.81 6.60
N ILE A 31 -1.06 8.88 6.53
CA ILE A 31 -0.64 8.08 7.70
C ILE A 31 -0.04 8.98 8.79
N LEU A 32 0.82 9.93 8.42
CA LEU A 32 1.40 10.88 9.37
C LEU A 32 0.36 11.87 9.91
N GLY A 33 -0.61 12.29 9.08
CA GLY A 33 -1.73 13.13 9.49
C GLY A 33 -2.61 12.46 10.53
N ILE A 34 -2.95 11.18 10.34
CA ILE A 34 -3.73 10.38 11.29
C ILE A 34 -2.93 10.17 12.59
N ALA A 35 -1.63 9.85 12.49
CA ALA A 35 -0.77 9.68 13.66
C ALA A 35 -0.67 10.97 14.50
N SER A 36 -0.57 12.13 13.84
CA SER A 36 -0.56 13.44 14.48
C SER A 36 -1.89 13.78 15.16
N LEU A 37 -3.02 13.50 14.53
CA LEU A 37 -4.37 13.74 15.10
C LEU A 37 -4.64 12.90 16.36
N ILE A 38 -4.09 11.68 16.41
CA ILE A 38 -4.26 10.76 17.55
C ILE A 38 -3.25 11.07 18.66
N LYS A 39 -2.31 12.02 18.46
CA LYS A 39 -1.16 12.28 19.35
C LYS A 39 -0.40 11.01 19.70
N TRP A 40 -0.18 10.16 18.70
CA TRP A 40 0.51 8.90 18.89
C TRP A 40 2.00 9.13 19.14
N ASP A 41 2.56 8.54 20.21
CA ASP A 41 4.00 8.58 20.46
C ASP A 41 4.74 7.72 19.43
N LEU A 42 5.39 8.39 18.49
CA LEU A 42 6.17 7.77 17.41
C LEU A 42 7.51 7.26 17.94
N ASP A 43 7.47 6.12 18.62
CA ASP A 43 8.63 5.27 18.90
C ASP A 43 9.25 4.71 17.60
N LEU A 44 10.53 4.34 17.66
CA LEU A 44 11.28 3.63 16.63
C LEU A 44 10.52 2.42 16.07
N ALA A 45 9.87 1.62 16.93
CA ALA A 45 9.07 0.48 16.48
C ALA A 45 7.84 0.93 15.68
N SER A 46 7.17 1.99 16.12
CA SER A 46 6.03 2.59 15.42
C SER A 46 6.42 3.11 14.03
N ILE A 47 7.59 3.76 13.91
CA ILE A 47 8.15 4.24 12.65
C ILE A 47 8.48 3.08 11.70
N ALA A 48 9.07 1.99 12.22
CA ALA A 48 9.32 0.79 11.43
C ALA A 48 8.01 0.19 10.87
N GLY A 49 6.92 0.24 11.64
CA GLY A 49 5.62 -0.25 11.18
C GLY A 49 4.98 0.63 10.11
N ILE A 50 5.17 1.96 10.21
CA ILE A 50 4.78 2.89 9.15
C ILE A 50 5.55 2.57 7.85
N LEU A 51 6.86 2.34 7.93
CA LEU A 51 7.66 1.96 6.77
C LEU A 51 7.21 0.63 6.14
N ALA A 52 6.86 -0.36 6.97
CA ALA A 52 6.30 -1.63 6.50
C ALA A 52 4.97 -1.44 5.77
N ALA A 53 4.05 -0.67 6.34
CA ALA A 53 2.76 -0.36 5.71
C ALA A 53 2.95 0.35 4.35
N ILE A 54 3.87 1.31 4.27
CA ILE A 54 4.17 2.00 3.01
C ILE A 54 4.75 1.02 1.98
N GLY A 55 5.65 0.12 2.39
CA GLY A 55 6.20 -0.91 1.50
C GLY A 55 5.11 -1.77 0.87
N THR A 56 4.18 -2.27 1.68
CA THR A 56 3.03 -3.03 1.17
C THR A 56 2.12 -2.19 0.26
N GLY A 57 1.98 -0.88 0.51
CA GLY A 57 1.21 0.00 -0.36
C GLY A 57 1.83 0.20 -1.75
N VAL A 58 3.16 0.26 -1.83
CA VAL A 58 3.88 0.27 -3.11
C VAL A 58 3.63 -1.04 -3.86
N ASP A 59 3.73 -2.17 -3.16
CA ASP A 59 3.51 -3.50 -3.75
C ASP A 59 2.09 -3.62 -4.32
N ASP A 60 1.07 -3.21 -3.56
CA ASP A 60 -0.33 -3.19 -4.01
C ASP A 60 -0.54 -2.33 -5.26
N GLN A 61 0.10 -1.15 -5.33
CA GLN A 61 0.03 -0.26 -6.49
C GLN A 61 0.67 -0.88 -7.72
N ILE A 62 1.80 -1.59 -7.55
CA ILE A 62 2.45 -2.32 -8.64
C ILE A 62 1.56 -3.45 -9.14
N VAL A 63 0.92 -4.21 -8.25
CA VAL A 63 -0.03 -5.27 -8.61
C VAL A 63 -1.20 -4.70 -9.43
N ILE A 64 -1.79 -3.58 -9.01
CA ILE A 64 -2.87 -2.92 -9.77
C ILE A 64 -2.40 -2.51 -11.16
N LEU A 65 -1.20 -1.93 -11.27
CA LEU A 65 -0.63 -1.51 -12.55
C LEU A 65 -0.34 -2.68 -13.49
N ASP A 66 0.22 -3.76 -12.95
CA ASP A 66 0.62 -4.93 -13.74
C ASP A 66 -0.61 -5.65 -14.29
N GLU A 67 -1.63 -5.85 -13.46
CA GLU A 67 -2.88 -6.48 -13.85
C GLU A 67 -3.67 -5.61 -14.85
N ALA A 68 -3.68 -4.30 -14.67
CA ALA A 68 -4.32 -3.35 -15.58
C ALA A 68 -3.68 -3.36 -16.98
N ARG A 69 -2.34 -3.41 -17.04
CA ARG A 69 -1.55 -3.41 -18.28
C ARG A 69 -1.39 -4.77 -18.94
N HIS A 70 -1.90 -5.84 -18.32
CA HIS A 70 -1.70 -7.20 -18.81
C HIS A 70 -2.38 -7.38 -20.17
N LYS A 71 -1.60 -7.39 -21.26
CA LYS A 71 -2.12 -7.31 -22.64
C LYS A 71 -2.68 -8.62 -23.18
N GLU A 72 -2.28 -9.75 -22.61
CA GLU A 72 -2.72 -11.08 -23.05
C GLU A 72 -4.13 -11.44 -22.55
N ASP A 73 -4.68 -10.63 -21.65
CA ASP A 73 -6.02 -10.84 -21.12
C ASP A 73 -7.04 -9.93 -21.81
N SER A 74 -7.96 -10.54 -22.56
CA SER A 74 -9.11 -9.89 -23.21
C SER A 74 -10.16 -9.37 -22.21
N ALA A 75 -9.95 -9.58 -20.90
CA ALA A 75 -10.83 -9.08 -19.86
C ALA A 75 -10.92 -7.54 -19.86
N ASN A 76 -12.11 -7.04 -19.55
CA ASN A 76 -12.36 -5.61 -19.36
C ASN A 76 -11.54 -5.08 -18.17
N ILE A 77 -11.11 -3.81 -18.20
CA ILE A 77 -10.32 -3.16 -17.14
C ILE A 77 -10.96 -3.32 -15.74
N LYS A 78 -12.30 -3.34 -15.68
CA LYS A 78 -13.04 -3.58 -14.42
C LYS A 78 -12.74 -4.96 -13.83
N GLN A 79 -12.59 -5.99 -14.67
CA GLN A 79 -12.33 -7.35 -14.23
C GLN A 79 -10.86 -7.54 -13.86
N LYS A 80 -9.93 -6.89 -14.58
CA LYS A 80 -8.51 -6.81 -14.23
C LYS A 80 -8.32 -6.19 -12.85
N ILE A 81 -8.93 -5.02 -12.60
CA ILE A 81 -8.88 -4.38 -11.28
C ILE A 81 -9.50 -5.28 -10.19
N LYS A 82 -10.60 -5.99 -10.49
CA LYS A 82 -11.18 -6.94 -9.53
C LYS A 82 -10.20 -8.04 -9.16
N ARG A 83 -9.41 -8.58 -10.10
CA ARG A 83 -8.37 -9.59 -9.82
C ARG A 83 -7.25 -9.02 -8.96
N ALA A 84 -6.77 -7.82 -9.27
CA ALA A 84 -5.79 -7.12 -8.44
C ALA A 84 -6.30 -6.97 -6.99
N PHE A 85 -7.57 -6.58 -6.80
CA PHE A 85 -8.17 -6.47 -5.47
C PHE A 85 -8.28 -7.81 -4.72
N VAL A 86 -8.49 -8.92 -5.42
CA VAL A 86 -8.47 -10.25 -4.78
C VAL A 86 -7.07 -10.58 -4.25
N ILE A 87 -6.04 -10.27 -5.02
CA ILE A 87 -4.63 -10.46 -4.60
C ILE A 87 -4.32 -9.58 -3.38
N ILE A 88 -4.67 -8.29 -3.45
CA ILE A 88 -4.44 -7.32 -2.37
C ILE A 88 -5.18 -7.72 -1.09
N MET A 89 -6.45 -8.11 -1.19
CA MET A 89 -7.21 -8.55 -0.01
C MET A 89 -6.63 -9.83 0.59
N GLY A 90 -6.15 -10.77 -0.24
CA GLY A 90 -5.43 -11.94 0.25
C GLY A 90 -4.16 -11.57 1.03
N ALA A 91 -3.34 -10.69 0.48
CA ALA A 91 -2.12 -10.19 1.12
C ALA A 91 -2.43 -9.44 2.43
N TYR A 92 -3.51 -8.64 2.46
CA TYR A 92 -4.00 -7.96 3.65
C TYR A 92 -4.30 -8.93 4.79
N PHE A 93 -5.09 -9.98 4.53
CA PHE A 93 -5.43 -10.96 5.56
C PHE A 93 -4.21 -11.71 6.08
N VAL A 94 -3.29 -12.10 5.20
CA VAL A 94 -2.02 -12.73 5.60
C VAL A 94 -1.21 -11.78 6.47
N GLY A 95 -1.10 -10.50 6.10
CA GLY A 95 -0.42 -9.48 6.88
C GLY A 95 -1.04 -9.27 8.26
N LEU A 96 -2.36 -9.16 8.35
CA LEU A 96 -3.08 -9.05 9.62
C LEU A 96 -2.81 -10.24 10.53
N VAL A 97 -2.97 -11.47 10.02
CA VAL A 97 -2.80 -12.70 10.80
C VAL A 97 -1.35 -12.87 11.26
N SER A 98 -0.38 -12.47 10.42
CA SER A 98 1.05 -12.48 10.75
C SER A 98 1.40 -11.54 11.92
N LEU A 99 0.67 -10.43 12.08
CA LEU A 99 0.91 -9.43 13.13
C LEU A 99 0.13 -9.70 14.43
N LEU A 100 -0.89 -10.55 14.41
CA LEU A 100 -1.68 -10.91 15.60
C LEU A 100 -0.82 -11.47 16.77
N PRO A 101 0.15 -12.39 16.54
CA PRO A 101 1.01 -12.87 17.61
C PRO A 101 1.82 -11.76 18.28
N LEU A 102 2.29 -10.77 17.53
CA LEU A 102 3.06 -9.64 18.09
C LEU A 102 2.23 -8.77 19.04
N LEU A 103 0.92 -8.68 18.84
CA LEU A 103 0.03 -7.95 19.74
C LEU A 103 -0.22 -8.70 21.05
N TRP A 104 -0.20 -10.03 21.01
CA TRP A 104 -0.58 -10.88 22.14
C TRP A 104 0.62 -11.42 22.93
N ALA A 105 1.76 -11.63 22.29
CA ALA A 105 2.95 -12.27 22.86
C ALA A 105 3.72 -11.42 23.90
N GLY A 106 3.11 -10.42 24.53
CA GLY A 106 3.78 -9.59 25.55
C GLY A 106 4.99 -8.80 25.03
N ALA A 107 5.11 -8.65 23.70
CA ALA A 107 6.21 -7.97 23.04
C ALA A 107 6.05 -6.45 23.19
N GLY A 108 6.32 -5.92 24.39
CA GLY A 108 6.11 -4.50 24.73
C GLY A 108 6.77 -3.54 23.72
N LEU A 109 7.96 -3.87 23.24
CA LEU A 109 8.70 -3.08 22.26
C LEU A 109 8.16 -3.23 20.82
N LEU A 110 7.58 -4.38 20.46
CA LEU A 110 7.09 -4.67 19.09
C LEU A 110 5.60 -4.38 18.92
N LYS A 111 4.88 -4.09 20.02
CA LYS A 111 3.47 -3.75 19.99
C LYS A 111 3.22 -2.48 19.18
N GLY A 112 4.08 -1.47 19.32
CA GLY A 112 4.02 -0.24 18.51
C GLY A 112 4.11 -0.54 17.02
N PHE A 113 5.06 -1.39 16.61
CA PHE A 113 5.21 -1.85 15.23
C PHE A 113 3.95 -2.55 14.70
N ALA A 114 3.41 -3.51 15.45
CA ALA A 114 2.26 -4.28 14.99
C ALA A 114 1.02 -3.40 14.82
N VAL A 115 0.75 -2.50 15.78
CA VAL A 115 -0.41 -1.61 15.70
C VAL A 115 -0.29 -0.62 14.55
N THR A 116 0.85 0.06 14.39
CA THR A 116 1.02 1.03 13.30
C THR A 116 0.99 0.37 11.93
N THR A 117 1.55 -0.83 11.79
CA THR A 117 1.48 -1.59 10.55
C THR A 117 0.05 -1.99 10.21
N ILE A 118 -0.71 -2.54 11.17
CA ILE A 118 -2.11 -2.95 10.95
C ILE A 118 -2.97 -1.75 10.54
N ILE A 119 -2.82 -0.61 11.22
CA ILE A 119 -3.54 0.62 10.89
C ILE A 119 -3.14 1.09 9.49
N GLY A 120 -1.84 1.14 9.19
CA GLY A 120 -1.31 1.61 7.91
C GLY A 120 -1.80 0.76 6.73
N ILE A 121 -1.70 -0.56 6.81
CA ILE A 121 -2.16 -1.46 5.75
C ILE A 121 -3.69 -1.36 5.62
N SER A 122 -4.44 -1.30 6.72
CA SER A 122 -5.91 -1.19 6.66
C SER A 122 -6.36 0.11 6.01
N VAL A 123 -5.86 1.26 6.47
CA VAL A 123 -6.12 2.57 5.86
C VAL A 123 -5.75 2.55 4.38
N GLY A 124 -4.60 1.95 4.09
CA GLY A 124 -4.13 1.75 2.74
C GLY A 124 -5.15 1.03 1.86
N VAL A 125 -5.44 -0.23 2.18
CA VAL A 125 -6.31 -1.14 1.41
C VAL A 125 -7.72 -0.58 1.25
N PHE A 126 -8.28 0.06 2.28
CA PHE A 126 -9.65 0.57 2.23
C PHE A 126 -9.80 1.96 1.59
N ILE A 127 -8.76 2.81 1.61
CA ILE A 127 -8.86 4.19 1.11
C ILE A 127 -7.99 4.39 -0.13
N THR A 128 -6.68 4.17 0.02
CA THR A 128 -5.69 4.52 -1.00
C THR A 128 -5.77 3.62 -2.23
N ARG A 129 -5.96 2.30 -2.06
CA ARG A 129 -5.96 1.35 -3.20
C ARG A 129 -7.20 1.54 -4.10
N PRO A 130 -8.43 1.73 -3.59
CA PRO A 130 -9.59 2.05 -4.40
C PRO A 130 -9.43 3.36 -5.17
N ALA A 131 -8.92 4.40 -4.51
CA ALA A 131 -8.64 5.68 -5.16
C ALA A 131 -7.60 5.53 -6.29
N PHE A 132 -6.54 4.75 -6.06
CA PHE A 132 -5.54 4.47 -7.09
C PHE A 132 -6.12 3.70 -8.28
N ALA A 133 -6.93 2.66 -8.01
CA ALA A 133 -7.58 1.89 -9.06
C ALA A 133 -8.51 2.75 -9.93
N ASP A 134 -9.22 3.72 -9.34
CA ASP A 134 -10.06 4.64 -10.10
C ASP A 134 -9.23 5.60 -10.96
N ILE A 135 -8.08 6.07 -10.49
CA ILE A 135 -7.12 6.85 -11.30
C ILE A 135 -6.66 6.03 -12.51
N ILE A 136 -6.32 4.75 -12.33
CA ILE A 136 -5.87 3.88 -13.42
C ILE A 136 -6.99 3.65 -14.46
N LYS A 137 -8.25 3.46 -14.03
CA LYS A 137 -9.39 3.36 -14.97
C LYS A 137 -9.53 4.58 -15.89
N ILE A 138 -9.18 5.77 -15.41
CA ILE A 138 -9.26 7.02 -16.18
C ILE A 138 -8.08 7.12 -17.16
N ILE A 139 -6.89 6.66 -16.78
CA ILE A 139 -5.68 6.77 -17.59
C ILE A 139 -5.63 5.74 -18.74
N GLU A 140 -6.23 4.56 -18.55
CA GLU A 140 -6.24 3.47 -19.56
C GLU A 140 -7.47 3.44 -20.47
N LYS A 141 -8.36 4.44 -20.36
CA LYS A 141 -9.48 4.62 -21.28
C LYS A 141 -9.07 5.46 -22.49
#